data_AF-A0A7R8WTF2-F1
#
_entry.id   AF-A0A7R8WTF2-F1
#
_cell.length_a   1.000
_cell.length_b   1.000
_cell.length_c   1.000
_cell.angle_alpha   90.00
_cell.angle_beta   90.00
_cell.angle_gamma   90.00
#
_symmetry.space_group_name_H-M   'P 1'
#
loop_
_entity.id
_entity.type
_entity.pdbx_description
1 polymer ?
#
loop_
_entity_poly.entity_id
_entity_poly.type
_entity_poly.pdbx_seq_one_letter_code
_entity_poly.pdbx_strand_id
1 'polypeptide(L)'
;TDPLLLTGAAATVFSIVCIIGVINAINMIDGADGLAGGIVSISLAALLVIVISADTTPDLAPGLVILLGATAAFLLFNTGMLGANKKIFLGDSGSMFLGIMLASYYIRMSQGDNPYFPPVIAGWIFGLPLMDSVAVMDSAAARQPLINYCIKYKMTAFMTIRHSLKPLPVTPVILAGGSGTRLWPMSRALYPKQFLSLNSEKSLLQETLCRAVQCCAAPPVLVCNEEHRFLTAEQTRATGVRDSSILLEPVARNTAPAIAVAAWHVLQQDADAIMAVMPADHIIADVKEFHQSLKNAIEPAKAGSLATFGILPSRPETGFGYIRADNQASTCSEHALKIQEFVEKPDEATARSYVKGGQYYWNAGIFMFKASTYLEQLLMHEPDMHHLTQLSYQRSQEDLDFIRLEVESFSEIRSESIDFSIMEKASNRVVIPLSSAWSDVGSWEAVHAAGKADENGNVTVGDTMLYDSSNCYINADSRLVATIGLEGIGVIETKDCILVTDLARSQETKLIAQHLQQNQRSEIDLHSVVYRPWGSYESLADDSRFQVKRIIVKPGAKLSSQKHFHRSEHRGVV
;
A
#
# COMPACT_ATOMS: atom_id res chain seq x y z
N THR A 1 -12.19 -4.40 -29.69
CA THR A 1 -12.35 -5.85 -29.51
C THR A 1 -11.27 -6.29 -28.56
N ASP A 2 -11.66 -6.67 -27.34
CA ASP A 2 -10.73 -7.06 -26.29
C ASP A 2 -9.88 -8.27 -26.78
N PRO A 3 -8.53 -8.16 -26.85
CA PRO A 3 -7.67 -9.25 -27.31
C PRO A 3 -7.72 -10.50 -26.40
N LEU A 4 -8.40 -10.42 -25.25
CA LEU A 4 -8.61 -11.51 -24.30
C LEU A 4 -9.88 -12.34 -24.58
N LEU A 5 -10.76 -11.90 -25.49
CA LEU A 5 -11.97 -12.64 -25.87
C LEU A 5 -11.70 -13.52 -27.10
N LEU A 6 -11.43 -14.81 -26.87
CA LEU A 6 -11.44 -15.84 -27.92
C LEU A 6 -12.89 -16.03 -28.41
N THR A 7 -13.17 -15.71 -29.68
CA THR A 7 -14.50 -15.88 -30.28
C THR A 7 -14.48 -16.77 -31.53
N GLY A 8 -15.58 -17.48 -31.80
CA GLY A 8 -15.75 -18.28 -33.02
C GLY A 8 -14.89 -19.55 -33.05
N ALA A 9 -14.38 -19.92 -34.22
CA ALA A 9 -13.65 -21.19 -34.43
C ALA A 9 -12.41 -21.35 -33.53
N ALA A 10 -11.74 -20.24 -33.16
CA ALA A 10 -10.59 -20.28 -32.27
C ALA A 10 -10.94 -20.72 -30.84
N ALA A 11 -12.12 -20.32 -30.33
CA ALA A 11 -12.62 -20.75 -29.02
C ALA A 11 -12.97 -22.25 -28.99
N THR A 12 -13.54 -22.76 -30.08
CA THR A 12 -13.84 -24.19 -30.25
C THR A 12 -12.57 -25.03 -30.29
N VAL A 13 -11.57 -24.61 -31.08
CA VAL A 13 -10.28 -25.32 -31.16
C VAL A 13 -9.57 -25.30 -29.81
N PHE A 14 -9.53 -24.15 -29.13
CA PHE A 14 -8.97 -24.04 -27.78
C PHE A 14 -9.66 -24.98 -26.79
N SER A 15 -10.99 -25.02 -26.79
CA SER A 15 -11.77 -25.89 -25.90
C SER A 15 -11.49 -27.37 -26.15
N ILE A 16 -11.38 -27.82 -27.40
CA ILE A 16 -11.04 -29.20 -27.75
C ILE A 16 -9.64 -29.56 -27.24
N VAL A 17 -8.65 -28.69 -27.48
CA VAL A 17 -7.27 -28.89 -27.02
C VAL A 17 -7.20 -28.94 -25.49
N CYS A 18 -7.93 -28.06 -24.80
CA CYS A 18 -8.00 -28.04 -23.34
C CYS A 18 -8.62 -29.32 -22.77
N ILE A 19 -9.76 -29.78 -23.32
CA ILE A 19 -10.41 -31.01 -22.84
C ILE A 19 -9.49 -32.21 -22.99
N ILE A 20 -8.93 -32.40 -24.19
CA ILE A 20 -8.03 -33.54 -24.47
C ILE A 20 -6.76 -33.45 -23.61
N GLY A 21 -6.19 -32.25 -23.48
CA GLY A 21 -5.00 -32.01 -22.68
C GLY A 21 -5.19 -32.33 -21.21
N VAL A 22 -6.27 -31.84 -20.59
CA VAL A 22 -6.55 -32.06 -19.16
C VAL A 22 -6.87 -33.51 -18.86
N ILE A 23 -7.67 -34.17 -19.70
CA ILE A 23 -7.99 -35.60 -19.54
C ILE A 23 -6.70 -36.43 -19.52
N ASN A 24 -5.83 -36.21 -20.51
CA ASN A 24 -4.58 -36.95 -20.61
C ASN A 24 -3.62 -36.60 -19.48
N ALA A 25 -3.56 -35.33 -19.06
CA ALA A 25 -2.72 -34.88 -17.95
C ALA A 25 -3.09 -35.57 -16.64
N ILE A 26 -4.38 -35.53 -16.27
CA ILE A 26 -4.88 -36.15 -15.04
C ILE A 26 -4.72 -37.67 -15.10
N ASN A 27 -4.98 -38.31 -16.25
CA ASN A 27 -4.77 -39.76 -16.39
C ASN A 27 -3.32 -40.15 -16.14
N MET A 28 -2.39 -39.37 -16.66
CA MET A 28 -0.97 -39.67 -16.54
C MET A 28 -0.40 -39.42 -15.14
N ILE A 29 -0.98 -38.49 -14.38
CA ILE A 29 -0.57 -38.18 -13.01
C ILE A 29 -1.16 -39.19 -12.00
N ASP A 30 -2.26 -39.88 -12.34
CA ASP A 30 -2.89 -40.86 -11.44
C ASP A 30 -1.93 -41.98 -11.01
N GLY A 31 -0.89 -42.27 -11.81
CA GLY A 31 0.18 -43.21 -11.47
C GLY A 31 1.12 -42.79 -10.33
N ALA A 32 0.99 -41.57 -9.79
CA ALA A 32 1.85 -41.02 -8.73
C ALA A 32 1.06 -40.78 -7.43
N ASP A 33 1.18 -41.68 -6.45
CA ASP A 33 0.76 -41.59 -5.04
C ASP A 33 -0.25 -40.46 -4.68
N GLY A 34 -1.49 -40.52 -5.21
CA GLY A 34 -2.57 -39.59 -4.86
C GLY A 34 -2.47 -38.16 -5.41
N LEU A 35 -1.47 -37.88 -6.27
CA LEU A 35 -1.19 -36.56 -6.84
C LEU A 35 -2.33 -36.05 -7.72
N ALA A 36 -2.96 -36.93 -8.51
CA ALA A 36 -4.11 -36.58 -9.34
C ALA A 36 -5.28 -36.08 -8.49
N GLY A 37 -5.61 -36.78 -7.40
CA GLY A 37 -6.65 -36.35 -6.45
C GLY A 37 -6.33 -35.00 -5.79
N GLY A 38 -5.06 -34.75 -5.47
CA GLY A 38 -4.60 -33.51 -4.84
C GLY A 38 -4.74 -32.30 -5.75
N ILE A 39 -4.21 -32.41 -6.97
CA ILE A 39 -4.25 -31.33 -7.97
C ILE A 39 -5.69 -31.00 -8.37
N VAL A 40 -6.50 -32.03 -8.59
CA VAL A 40 -7.92 -31.85 -8.93
C VAL A 40 -8.66 -31.17 -7.76
N SER A 41 -8.40 -31.57 -6.50
CA SER A 41 -9.04 -30.95 -5.33
C SER A 41 -8.69 -29.46 -5.19
N ILE A 42 -7.41 -29.09 -5.35
CA ILE A 42 -6.98 -27.69 -5.30
C ILE A 42 -7.66 -26.88 -6.40
N SER A 43 -7.74 -27.44 -7.61
CA SER A 43 -8.36 -26.80 -8.77
C SER A 43 -9.86 -26.59 -8.56
N LEU A 44 -10.57 -27.61 -8.05
CA LEU A 44 -12.00 -27.52 -7.75
C LEU A 44 -12.29 -26.52 -6.62
N ALA A 45 -11.44 -26.46 -5.59
CA ALA A 45 -11.58 -25.50 -4.50
C ALA A 45 -11.42 -24.05 -5.00
N ALA A 46 -10.43 -23.79 -5.87
CA ALA A 46 -10.24 -22.47 -6.47
C ALA A 46 -11.45 -22.05 -7.32
N LEU A 47 -11.99 -22.96 -8.13
CA LEU A 47 -13.21 -22.70 -8.90
C LEU A 47 -14.41 -22.43 -8.01
N LEU A 48 -14.56 -23.16 -6.90
CA LEU A 48 -15.65 -22.95 -5.95
C LEU A 48 -15.57 -21.58 -5.27
N VAL A 49 -14.37 -21.12 -4.89
CA VAL A 49 -14.16 -19.76 -4.35
C VAL A 49 -14.58 -18.69 -5.36
N ILE A 50 -14.22 -18.88 -6.63
CA ILE A 50 -14.63 -17.96 -7.71
C ILE A 50 -16.15 -17.90 -7.81
N VAL A 51 -16.84 -19.06 -7.85
CA VAL A 51 -18.31 -19.12 -7.92
C VAL A 51 -18.95 -18.44 -6.70
N ILE A 52 -18.46 -18.70 -5.49
CA ILE A 52 -18.98 -18.08 -4.26
C ILE A 52 -18.75 -16.56 -4.26
N SER A 53 -17.62 -16.09 -4.80
CA SER A 53 -17.26 -14.67 -4.80
C SER A 53 -18.00 -13.82 -5.84
N ALA A 54 -18.57 -14.45 -6.86
CA ALA A 54 -19.11 -13.75 -8.03
C ALA A 54 -20.61 -13.42 -7.95
N ASP A 55 -21.31 -13.75 -6.86
CA ASP A 55 -22.74 -13.43 -6.59
C ASP A 55 -23.73 -13.76 -7.75
N THR A 56 -23.34 -14.68 -8.64
CA THR A 56 -24.11 -15.09 -9.83
C THR A 56 -24.19 -16.60 -9.98
N THR A 57 -25.34 -17.07 -10.51
CA THR A 57 -25.72 -18.46 -10.85
C THR A 57 -25.28 -19.55 -9.85
N PRO A 58 -26.10 -19.86 -8.82
CA PRO A 58 -25.79 -20.86 -7.78
C PRO A 58 -25.73 -22.32 -8.28
N ASP A 59 -26.03 -22.55 -9.56
CA ASP A 59 -26.23 -23.87 -10.17
C ASP A 59 -24.93 -24.66 -10.43
N LEU A 60 -23.75 -24.02 -10.38
CA LEU A 60 -22.45 -24.70 -10.54
C LEU A 60 -21.82 -25.17 -9.22
N ALA A 61 -22.11 -24.49 -8.11
CA ALA A 61 -21.48 -24.76 -6.82
C ALA A 61 -21.76 -26.18 -6.25
N PRO A 62 -22.99 -26.73 -6.32
CA PRO A 62 -23.28 -28.06 -5.78
C PRO A 62 -22.42 -29.17 -6.42
N GLY A 63 -22.21 -29.10 -7.74
CA GLY A 63 -21.42 -30.09 -8.45
C GLY A 63 -19.92 -29.99 -8.15
N LEU A 64 -19.39 -28.78 -7.94
CA LEU A 64 -18.01 -28.57 -7.47
C LEU A 64 -17.81 -29.12 -6.05
N VAL A 65 -18.76 -28.89 -5.14
CA VAL A 65 -18.71 -29.41 -3.76
C VAL A 65 -18.74 -30.95 -3.75
N ILE A 66 -19.59 -31.57 -4.56
CA ILE A 66 -19.67 -33.04 -4.67
C ILE A 66 -18.34 -33.62 -5.17
N LEU A 67 -17.76 -33.04 -6.23
CA LEU A 67 -16.49 -33.51 -6.77
C LEU A 67 -15.35 -33.31 -5.75
N LEU A 68 -15.31 -32.17 -5.07
CA LEU A 68 -14.32 -31.89 -4.02
C LEU A 68 -14.44 -32.88 -2.85
N GLY A 69 -15.66 -33.21 -2.43
CA GLY A 69 -15.91 -34.20 -1.38
C GLY A 69 -15.44 -35.60 -1.81
N ALA A 70 -15.71 -36.00 -3.05
CA ALA A 70 -15.27 -37.28 -3.60
C ALA A 70 -13.74 -37.39 -3.69
N THR A 71 -13.05 -36.33 -4.15
CA THR A 71 -11.58 -36.32 -4.25
C THR A 71 -10.91 -36.18 -2.88
N ALA A 72 -11.52 -35.45 -1.94
CA ALA A 72 -11.03 -35.35 -0.55
C ALA A 72 -11.12 -36.70 0.18
N ALA A 73 -12.22 -37.44 0.01
CA ALA A 73 -12.35 -38.78 0.56
C ALA A 73 -11.24 -39.71 0.03
N PHE A 74 -11.00 -39.68 -1.29
CA PHE A 74 -9.91 -40.44 -1.91
C PHE A 74 -8.53 -40.07 -1.33
N LEU A 75 -8.25 -38.78 -1.12
CA LEU A 75 -7.00 -38.30 -0.52
C LEU A 75 -6.82 -38.75 0.94
N LEU A 76 -7.88 -38.77 1.75
CA LEU A 76 -7.83 -39.24 3.13
C LEU A 76 -7.45 -40.72 3.23
N PHE A 77 -7.85 -41.54 2.25
CA PHE A 77 -7.44 -42.95 2.15
C PHE A 77 -6.00 -43.11 1.65
N ASN A 78 -5.52 -42.25 0.74
CA ASN A 78 -4.16 -42.35 0.18
C ASN A 78 -3.07 -41.70 1.06
N THR A 79 -3.42 -40.76 1.94
CA THR A 79 -2.49 -40.06 2.86
C THR A 79 -2.28 -40.77 4.20
N GLY A 80 -2.98 -41.89 4.43
CA GLY A 80 -2.85 -42.69 5.65
C GLY A 80 -3.53 -42.09 6.89
N MET A 81 -4.22 -40.95 6.76
CA MET A 81 -4.95 -40.31 7.86
C MET A 81 -6.04 -41.21 8.49
N LEU A 82 -6.58 -42.16 7.72
CA LEU A 82 -7.59 -43.13 8.17
C LEU A 82 -6.98 -44.49 8.58
N GLY A 83 -5.68 -44.56 8.86
CA GLY A 83 -5.02 -45.72 9.47
C GLY A 83 -4.61 -46.85 8.52
N ALA A 84 -4.95 -46.78 7.23
CA ALA A 84 -4.47 -47.70 6.21
C ALA A 84 -3.78 -46.95 5.07
N ASN A 85 -2.47 -47.11 4.92
CA ASN A 85 -1.71 -46.65 3.75
C ASN A 85 -1.98 -47.61 2.57
N LYS A 86 -3.17 -47.52 1.99
CA LYS A 86 -3.46 -48.21 0.74
C LYS A 86 -3.11 -47.26 -0.40
N LYS A 87 -2.08 -47.61 -1.18
CA LYS A 87 -1.77 -46.93 -2.45
C LYS A 87 -2.84 -47.31 -3.47
N ILE A 88 -3.92 -46.53 -3.50
CA ILE A 88 -5.06 -46.76 -4.41
C ILE A 88 -4.91 -45.82 -5.60
N PHE A 89 -4.97 -46.39 -6.80
CA PHE A 89 -4.99 -45.66 -8.07
C PHE A 89 -6.45 -45.41 -8.48
N LEU A 90 -6.78 -44.25 -9.05
CA LEU A 90 -8.14 -43.99 -9.58
C LEU A 90 -8.45 -44.89 -10.78
N GLY A 91 -7.41 -45.32 -11.51
CA GLY A 91 -7.50 -46.04 -12.77
C GLY A 91 -8.00 -45.15 -13.91
N ASP A 92 -7.85 -45.62 -15.16
CA ASP A 92 -8.19 -44.83 -16.35
C ASP A 92 -9.62 -44.26 -16.30
N SER A 93 -10.58 -45.03 -15.77
CA SER A 93 -11.96 -44.57 -15.67
C SER A 93 -12.14 -43.41 -14.68
N GLY A 94 -11.46 -43.44 -13.53
CA GLY A 94 -11.61 -42.41 -12.51
C GLY A 94 -10.83 -41.14 -12.85
N SER A 95 -9.59 -41.29 -13.32
CA SER A 95 -8.72 -40.17 -13.68
C SER A 95 -9.22 -39.42 -14.92
N MET A 96 -9.67 -40.13 -15.97
CA MET A 96 -10.25 -39.49 -17.16
C MET A 96 -11.58 -38.80 -16.83
N PHE A 97 -12.39 -39.39 -15.94
CA PHE A 97 -13.62 -38.76 -15.45
C PHE A 97 -13.33 -37.45 -14.69
N LEU A 98 -12.35 -37.44 -13.79
CA LEU A 98 -11.95 -36.20 -13.12
C LEU A 98 -11.40 -35.16 -14.10
N GLY A 99 -10.61 -35.59 -15.08
CA GLY A 99 -10.09 -34.72 -16.13
C GLY A 99 -11.19 -34.07 -16.99
N ILE A 100 -12.18 -34.83 -17.45
CA ILE A 100 -13.28 -34.30 -18.27
C ILE A 100 -14.19 -33.38 -17.45
N MET A 101 -14.49 -33.73 -16.20
CA MET A 101 -15.30 -32.89 -15.32
C MET A 101 -14.60 -31.55 -15.06
N LEU A 102 -13.32 -31.59 -14.72
CA LEU A 102 -12.54 -30.40 -14.46
C LEU A 102 -12.48 -29.49 -15.71
N ALA A 103 -12.17 -30.05 -16.89
CA ALA A 103 -12.16 -29.29 -18.14
C ALA A 103 -13.53 -28.67 -18.48
N SER A 104 -14.62 -29.40 -18.22
CA SER A 104 -15.97 -28.94 -18.47
C SER A 104 -16.35 -27.74 -17.59
N TYR A 105 -15.98 -27.75 -16.30
CA TYR A 105 -16.19 -26.59 -15.41
C TYR A 105 -15.41 -25.37 -15.88
N TYR A 106 -14.14 -25.52 -16.25
CA TYR A 106 -13.34 -24.41 -16.76
C TYR A 106 -13.92 -23.78 -18.03
N ILE A 107 -14.36 -24.61 -18.99
CA ILE A 107 -14.94 -24.10 -20.24
C ILE A 107 -16.26 -23.38 -19.92
N ARG A 108 -17.13 -23.99 -19.10
CA ARG A 108 -18.40 -23.38 -18.75
C ARG A 108 -18.23 -22.06 -17.99
N MET A 109 -17.22 -21.95 -17.14
CA MET A 109 -16.93 -20.72 -16.39
C MET A 109 -16.18 -19.66 -17.20
N SER A 110 -15.46 -20.02 -18.27
CA SER A 110 -14.69 -19.07 -19.08
C SER A 110 -15.36 -18.65 -20.39
N GLN A 111 -16.24 -19.49 -20.92
CA GLN A 111 -16.85 -19.34 -22.24
C GLN A 111 -18.39 -19.52 -22.20
N GLY A 112 -19.00 -19.64 -21.02
CA GLY A 112 -20.46 -19.65 -20.87
C GLY A 112 -21.09 -18.28 -21.13
N ASP A 113 -22.42 -18.24 -21.15
CA ASP A 113 -23.19 -17.01 -21.44
C ASP A 113 -22.85 -15.83 -20.52
N ASN A 114 -22.34 -16.12 -19.31
CA ASN A 114 -21.82 -15.14 -18.38
C ASN A 114 -20.49 -15.65 -17.78
N PRO A 115 -19.33 -15.32 -18.37
CA PRO A 115 -18.05 -15.89 -17.96
C PRO A 115 -17.52 -15.25 -16.68
N TYR A 116 -17.07 -16.09 -15.75
CA TYR A 116 -16.43 -15.69 -14.48
C TYR A 116 -15.01 -15.17 -14.68
N PHE A 117 -14.30 -15.64 -15.72
CA PHE A 117 -12.94 -15.22 -16.06
C PHE A 117 -12.64 -15.42 -17.55
N PRO A 118 -11.73 -14.63 -18.15
CA PRO A 118 -11.35 -14.81 -19.55
C PRO A 118 -10.74 -16.19 -19.86
N PRO A 119 -10.93 -16.75 -21.08
CA PRO A 119 -10.36 -18.03 -21.50
C PRO A 119 -8.84 -18.15 -21.36
N VAL A 120 -8.12 -17.02 -21.45
CA VAL A 120 -6.67 -16.97 -21.23
C VAL A 120 -6.30 -17.33 -19.78
N ILE A 121 -7.10 -16.90 -18.80
CA ILE A 121 -6.91 -17.26 -17.39
C ILE A 121 -7.19 -18.76 -17.20
N ALA A 122 -8.20 -19.30 -17.88
CA ALA A 122 -8.45 -20.74 -17.93
C ALA A 122 -7.22 -21.51 -18.45
N GLY A 123 -6.61 -21.02 -19.53
CA GLY A 123 -5.35 -21.52 -20.10
C GLY A 123 -4.23 -21.72 -19.10
N TRP A 124 -4.04 -20.76 -18.18
CA TRP A 124 -3.01 -20.83 -17.16
C TRP A 124 -3.31 -21.82 -16.05
N ILE A 125 -4.58 -21.96 -15.68
CA ILE A 125 -5.00 -22.94 -14.69
C ILE A 125 -4.90 -24.37 -15.26
N PHE A 126 -5.10 -24.54 -16.57
CA PHE A 126 -4.81 -25.79 -17.30
C PHE A 126 -3.31 -26.10 -17.42
N GLY A 127 -2.48 -25.05 -17.51
CA GLY A 127 -1.04 -25.19 -17.62
C GLY A 127 -0.42 -25.90 -16.42
N LEU A 128 -0.97 -25.70 -15.21
CA LEU A 128 -0.46 -26.30 -13.97
C LEU A 128 -0.53 -27.84 -13.98
N PRO A 129 -1.69 -28.50 -14.21
CA PRO A 129 -1.75 -29.95 -14.34
C PRO A 129 -0.88 -30.49 -15.47
N LEU A 130 -0.83 -29.83 -16.63
CA LEU A 130 0.01 -30.25 -17.76
C LEU A 130 1.51 -30.13 -17.48
N MET A 131 1.93 -29.10 -16.75
CA MET A 131 3.33 -28.92 -16.32
C MET A 131 3.72 -29.95 -15.25
N ASP A 132 2.83 -30.24 -14.31
CA ASP A 132 3.04 -31.28 -13.31
C ASP A 132 3.10 -32.68 -13.96
N SER A 133 2.29 -32.91 -15.00
CA SER A 133 2.34 -34.10 -15.87
C SER A 133 3.72 -34.29 -16.52
N VAL A 134 4.24 -33.24 -17.18
CA VAL A 134 5.58 -33.27 -17.80
C VAL A 134 6.67 -33.49 -16.74
N ALA A 135 6.53 -32.88 -15.55
CA ALA A 135 7.46 -33.08 -14.44
C ALA A 135 7.44 -34.52 -13.90
N VAL A 136 6.29 -35.18 -13.88
CA VAL A 136 6.17 -36.60 -13.52
C VAL A 136 6.90 -37.47 -14.56
N MET A 137 6.72 -37.21 -15.85
CA MET A 137 7.43 -37.92 -16.94
C MET A 137 8.95 -37.77 -16.86
N ASP A 138 9.45 -36.55 -16.63
CA ASP A 138 10.88 -36.29 -16.49
C ASP A 138 11.46 -36.91 -15.20
N SER A 139 10.69 -36.93 -14.10
CA SER A 139 11.11 -37.58 -12.85
C SER A 139 11.19 -39.10 -12.95
N ALA A 140 10.29 -39.72 -13.73
CA ALA A 140 10.30 -41.15 -14.03
C ALA A 140 11.52 -41.54 -14.88
N ALA A 141 11.95 -40.65 -15.79
CA ALA A 141 13.18 -40.81 -16.56
C ALA A 141 14.46 -40.58 -15.73
N ALA A 142 14.42 -39.72 -14.70
CA ALA A 142 15.59 -39.30 -13.91
C ALA A 142 15.81 -40.03 -12.56
N ARG A 143 14.90 -40.91 -12.11
CA ARG A 143 14.96 -41.66 -10.82
C ARG A 143 15.22 -40.78 -9.58
N GLN A 144 14.59 -39.60 -9.49
CA GLN A 144 14.71 -38.69 -8.33
C GLN A 144 13.36 -38.46 -7.62
N PRO A 145 13.34 -38.10 -6.32
CA PRO A 145 12.10 -37.85 -5.57
C PRO A 145 11.37 -36.57 -6.03
N LEU A 146 10.12 -36.74 -6.47
CA LEU A 146 9.23 -35.74 -7.10
C LEU A 146 9.05 -34.41 -6.33
N ILE A 147 9.08 -34.45 -5.00
CA ILE A 147 8.80 -33.27 -4.14
C ILE A 147 9.79 -32.13 -4.39
N ASN A 148 11.07 -32.42 -4.63
CA ASN A 148 12.09 -31.38 -4.82
C ASN A 148 12.02 -30.72 -6.21
N TYR A 149 11.36 -31.36 -7.18
CA TYR A 149 11.26 -30.86 -8.55
C TYR A 149 10.02 -30.00 -8.77
N CYS A 150 8.87 -30.36 -8.15
CA CYS A 150 7.66 -29.52 -8.16
C CYS A 150 7.89 -28.15 -7.51
N ILE A 151 8.73 -28.05 -6.48
CA ILE A 151 9.13 -26.76 -5.87
C ILE A 151 9.94 -25.92 -6.86
N LYS A 152 10.88 -26.54 -7.58
CA LYS A 152 11.76 -25.85 -8.52
C LYS A 152 11.01 -25.32 -9.74
N TYR A 153 10.07 -26.08 -10.31
CA TYR A 153 9.28 -25.66 -11.47
C TYR A 153 8.10 -24.75 -11.14
N LYS A 154 7.45 -24.90 -9.98
CA LYS A 154 6.46 -23.90 -9.49
C LYS A 154 7.14 -22.56 -9.25
N MET A 155 8.39 -22.52 -8.80
CA MET A 155 9.18 -21.28 -8.77
C MET A 155 9.43 -20.70 -10.16
N THR A 156 9.71 -21.51 -11.18
CA THR A 156 9.92 -21.04 -12.56
C THR A 156 8.63 -20.49 -13.20
N ALA A 157 7.47 -21.10 -12.97
CA ALA A 157 6.18 -20.58 -13.44
C ALA A 157 5.79 -19.27 -12.70
N PHE A 158 6.09 -19.18 -11.40
CA PHE A 158 6.00 -17.94 -10.62
C PHE A 158 6.95 -16.87 -11.16
N MET A 159 8.14 -17.25 -11.65
CA MET A 159 9.09 -16.35 -12.30
C MET A 159 8.62 -15.86 -13.68
N THR A 160 7.84 -16.64 -14.43
CA THR A 160 7.25 -16.21 -15.70
C THR A 160 6.11 -15.20 -15.49
N ILE A 161 5.29 -15.34 -14.43
CA ILE A 161 4.32 -14.32 -13.99
C ILE A 161 5.06 -13.05 -13.51
N ARG A 162 6.17 -13.21 -12.77
CA ARG A 162 7.05 -12.11 -12.38
C ARG A 162 7.71 -11.40 -13.58
N HIS A 163 7.85 -12.07 -14.72
CA HIS A 163 8.41 -11.47 -15.93
C HIS A 163 7.49 -10.42 -16.59
N SER A 164 6.19 -10.44 -16.28
CA SER A 164 5.23 -9.39 -16.67
C SER A 164 5.18 -8.22 -15.66
N LEU A 165 5.82 -8.38 -14.50
CA LEU A 165 5.95 -7.40 -13.42
C LEU A 165 7.40 -7.38 -12.93
N LYS A 166 8.35 -7.02 -13.79
CA LYS A 166 9.65 -6.61 -13.28
C LYS A 166 9.40 -5.36 -12.44
N PRO A 167 9.75 -5.37 -11.13
CA PRO A 167 9.61 -4.19 -10.33
C PRO A 167 10.49 -3.08 -10.92
N LEU A 168 10.00 -1.85 -10.86
CA LEU A 168 10.64 -0.68 -11.43
C LEU A 168 12.02 -0.50 -10.75
N PRO A 169 13.10 -0.23 -11.50
CA PRO A 169 14.43 0.03 -10.94
C PRO A 169 14.47 1.43 -10.31
N VAL A 170 13.67 1.61 -9.26
CA VAL A 170 13.39 2.88 -8.60
C VAL A 170 13.43 2.64 -7.10
N THR A 171 14.09 3.52 -6.38
CA THR A 171 14.15 3.55 -4.93
C THR A 171 12.99 4.38 -4.37
N PRO A 172 12.06 3.79 -3.62
CA PRO A 172 11.00 4.56 -2.98
C PRO A 172 11.57 5.37 -1.81
N VAL A 173 11.33 6.67 -1.80
CA VAL A 173 11.70 7.58 -0.72
C VAL A 173 10.42 8.09 -0.07
N ILE A 174 10.17 7.71 1.17
CA ILE A 174 8.93 8.03 1.90
C ILE A 174 9.21 9.14 2.91
N LEU A 175 8.54 10.29 2.76
CA LEU A 175 8.68 11.44 3.65
C LEU A 175 7.63 11.36 4.77
N ALA A 176 8.08 11.16 6.00
CA ALA A 176 7.25 10.97 7.19
C ALA A 176 7.57 12.00 8.31
N GLY A 177 8.01 13.20 7.94
CA GLY A 177 8.42 14.27 8.88
C GLY A 177 7.32 15.25 9.30
N GLY A 178 6.10 15.15 8.76
CA GLY A 178 5.01 16.07 9.09
C GLY A 178 4.52 15.91 10.53
N SER A 179 4.25 17.01 11.23
CA SER A 179 3.64 17.01 12.58
C SER A 179 2.11 17.01 12.58
N GLY A 180 1.50 16.96 11.37
CA GLY A 180 0.14 17.43 11.06
C GLY A 180 -0.91 17.28 12.16
N THR A 181 -1.46 18.41 12.63
CA THR A 181 -2.52 18.52 13.65
C THR A 181 -3.92 18.72 13.07
N ARG A 182 -4.07 18.75 11.72
CA ARG A 182 -5.33 19.06 11.04
C ARG A 182 -6.42 18.00 11.25
N LEU A 183 -6.04 16.79 11.61
CA LEU A 183 -6.93 15.68 11.95
C LEU A 183 -7.06 15.50 13.47
N TRP A 184 -6.92 16.58 14.24
CA TRP A 184 -7.36 16.56 15.64
C TRP A 184 -8.86 16.19 15.66
N PRO A 185 -9.32 15.27 16.53
CA PRO A 185 -8.67 14.75 17.72
C PRO A 185 -7.92 13.43 17.55
N MET A 186 -7.69 12.91 16.35
CA MET A 186 -6.86 11.72 16.20
C MET A 186 -5.37 12.06 16.13
N SER A 187 -4.99 13.09 15.35
CA SER A 187 -3.60 13.52 15.28
C SER A 187 -3.16 14.29 16.53
N ARG A 188 -1.92 14.05 16.97
CA ARG A 188 -1.24 14.71 18.09
C ARG A 188 0.20 15.04 17.70
N ALA A 189 0.87 15.93 18.45
CA ALA A 189 2.28 16.25 18.20
C ALA A 189 3.18 14.99 18.20
N LEU A 190 2.96 14.09 19.17
CA LEU A 190 3.71 12.83 19.28
C LEU A 190 3.07 11.66 18.52
N TYR A 191 1.92 11.86 17.89
CA TYR A 191 1.28 10.88 17.01
C TYR A 191 0.70 11.58 15.75
N PRO A 192 1.57 12.03 14.83
CA PRO A 192 1.15 12.75 13.63
C PRO A 192 0.26 11.95 12.68
N LYS A 193 -0.37 12.67 11.73
CA LYS A 193 -1.35 12.10 10.80
C LYS A 193 -0.87 10.87 10.01
N GLN A 194 0.40 10.81 9.60
CA GLN A 194 0.94 9.68 8.83
C GLN A 194 0.87 8.35 9.58
N PHE A 195 0.78 8.39 10.91
CA PHE A 195 0.67 7.19 11.74
C PHE A 195 -0.77 6.77 12.03
N LEU A 196 -1.77 7.55 11.60
CA LEU A 196 -3.18 7.26 11.82
C LEU A 196 -3.71 6.21 10.84
N SER A 197 -4.49 5.26 11.38
CA SER A 197 -5.40 4.41 10.63
C SER A 197 -6.75 5.13 10.54
N LEU A 198 -7.17 5.52 9.32
CA LEU A 198 -8.37 6.34 9.12
C LEU A 198 -9.54 5.48 8.62
N ASN A 199 -9.51 5.07 7.35
CA ASN A 199 -10.55 4.23 6.73
C ASN A 199 -10.08 2.79 6.46
N SER A 200 -8.98 2.38 7.09
CA SER A 200 -8.40 1.05 6.94
C SER A 200 -7.74 0.58 8.22
N GLU A 201 -7.36 -0.70 8.29
CA GLU A 201 -6.60 -1.25 9.42
C GLU A 201 -5.15 -0.74 9.46
N LYS A 202 -4.62 -0.26 8.33
CA LYS A 202 -3.25 0.22 8.19
C LYS A 202 -3.19 1.74 8.35
N SER A 203 -2.06 2.23 8.87
CA SER A 203 -1.81 3.66 8.86
C SER A 203 -1.51 4.19 7.45
N LEU A 204 -1.62 5.51 7.24
CA LEU A 204 -1.24 6.14 5.98
C LEU A 204 0.21 5.82 5.57
N LEU A 205 1.14 5.79 6.53
CA LEU A 205 2.53 5.39 6.30
C LEU A 205 2.60 3.94 5.82
N GLN A 206 1.88 3.02 6.46
CA GLN A 206 1.87 1.61 6.11
C GLN A 206 1.24 1.37 4.74
N GLU A 207 0.15 2.06 4.41
CA GLU A 207 -0.48 2.03 3.10
C GLU A 207 0.49 2.50 2.01
N THR A 208 1.16 3.64 2.25
CA THR A 208 2.15 4.20 1.31
C THR A 208 3.31 3.24 1.11
N LEU A 209 3.83 2.65 2.19
CA LEU A 209 4.93 1.69 2.14
C LEU A 209 4.52 0.43 1.37
N CYS A 210 3.37 -0.17 1.68
CA CYS A 210 2.85 -1.34 0.97
C CYS A 210 2.65 -1.04 -0.52
N ARG A 211 2.10 0.13 -0.86
CA ARG A 211 1.90 0.56 -2.26
C ARG A 211 3.24 0.74 -2.98
N ALA A 212 4.23 1.33 -2.35
CA ALA A 212 5.55 1.58 -2.94
C ALA A 212 6.31 0.28 -3.25
N VAL A 213 6.38 -0.66 -2.29
CA VAL A 213 7.15 -1.91 -2.48
C VAL A 213 6.50 -2.90 -3.45
N GLN A 214 5.22 -2.72 -3.77
CA GLN A 214 4.54 -3.51 -4.80
C GLN A 214 5.04 -3.20 -6.22
N CYS A 215 5.53 -1.99 -6.48
CA CYS A 215 6.00 -1.57 -7.80
C CYS A 215 7.51 -1.34 -7.88
N CYS A 216 8.16 -0.95 -6.79
CA CYS A 216 9.59 -0.60 -6.77
C CYS A 216 10.47 -1.80 -6.41
N ALA A 217 11.64 -1.91 -7.06
CA ALA A 217 12.57 -3.02 -6.87
C ALA A 217 13.52 -2.82 -5.69
N ALA A 218 13.91 -1.57 -5.44
CA ALA A 218 14.85 -1.23 -4.38
C ALA A 218 14.16 -1.10 -3.02
N PRO A 219 14.87 -1.40 -1.91
CA PRO A 219 14.34 -1.21 -0.57
C PRO A 219 13.94 0.26 -0.31
N PRO A 220 12.88 0.51 0.46
CA PRO A 220 12.43 1.87 0.74
C PRO A 220 13.37 2.61 1.69
N VAL A 221 13.54 3.89 1.42
CA VAL A 221 14.22 4.85 2.29
C VAL A 221 13.15 5.73 2.94
N LEU A 222 13.07 5.72 4.25
CA LEU A 222 12.15 6.56 5.01
C LEU A 222 12.92 7.72 5.63
N VAL A 223 12.36 8.93 5.55
CA VAL A 223 12.90 10.11 6.23
C VAL A 223 11.87 10.59 7.24
N CYS A 224 12.24 10.64 8.52
CA CYS A 224 11.32 11.06 9.58
C CYS A 224 12.05 11.82 10.69
N ASN A 225 11.29 12.51 11.54
CA ASN A 225 11.85 13.21 12.68
C ASN A 225 12.36 12.22 13.75
N GLU A 226 13.46 12.57 14.42
CA GLU A 226 14.04 11.83 15.56
C GLU A 226 13.00 11.46 16.64
N GLU A 227 12.03 12.35 16.91
CA GLU A 227 10.97 12.14 17.91
C GLU A 227 10.01 11.00 17.53
N HIS A 228 9.81 10.73 16.24
CA HIS A 228 8.89 9.72 15.73
C HIS A 228 9.57 8.40 15.35
N ARG A 229 10.90 8.28 15.53
CA ARG A 229 11.70 7.13 15.10
C ARG A 229 11.12 5.77 15.48
N PHE A 230 10.58 5.63 16.69
CA PHE A 230 10.03 4.36 17.15
C PHE A 230 8.69 4.05 16.48
N LEU A 231 7.84 5.05 16.26
CA LEU A 231 6.58 4.86 15.52
C LEU A 231 6.87 4.43 14.08
N THR A 232 7.78 5.13 13.41
CA THR A 232 8.22 4.80 12.04
C THR A 232 8.77 3.38 11.98
N ALA A 233 9.71 3.02 12.85
CA ALA A 233 10.29 1.67 12.85
C ALA A 233 9.26 0.57 13.15
N GLU A 234 8.36 0.78 14.12
CA GLU A 234 7.32 -0.20 14.45
C GLU A 234 6.32 -0.39 13.32
N GLN A 235 5.81 0.70 12.74
CA GLN A 235 4.82 0.61 11.67
C GLN A 235 5.42 0.01 10.40
N THR A 236 6.65 0.38 10.05
CA THR A 236 7.41 -0.26 8.96
C THR A 236 7.56 -1.75 9.19
N ARG A 237 8.03 -2.16 10.38
CA ARG A 237 8.21 -3.58 10.73
C ARG A 237 6.89 -4.36 10.64
N ALA A 238 5.79 -3.77 11.10
CA ALA A 238 4.46 -4.39 11.06
C ALA A 238 3.95 -4.66 9.64
N THR A 239 4.45 -3.96 8.62
CA THR A 239 4.11 -4.27 7.21
C THR A 239 4.81 -5.51 6.67
N GLY A 240 5.86 -5.99 7.34
CA GLY A 240 6.71 -7.08 6.86
C GLY A 240 7.74 -6.66 5.81
N VAL A 241 7.82 -5.38 5.44
CA VAL A 241 8.88 -4.83 4.60
C VAL A 241 10.22 -4.93 5.32
N ARG A 242 11.23 -5.41 4.60
CA ARG A 242 12.60 -5.64 5.10
C ARG A 242 13.58 -4.70 4.40
N ASP A 243 14.76 -4.57 5.00
CA ASP A 243 15.91 -3.84 4.45
C ASP A 243 15.64 -2.35 4.17
N SER A 244 14.62 -1.78 4.83
CA SER A 244 14.33 -0.35 4.76
C SER A 244 15.34 0.46 5.55
N SER A 245 15.79 1.59 5.01
CA SER A 245 16.64 2.54 5.71
C SER A 245 15.79 3.65 6.33
N ILE A 246 16.02 4.02 7.59
CA ILE A 246 15.29 5.10 8.27
C ILE A 246 16.28 6.21 8.61
N LEU A 247 16.20 7.32 7.88
CA LEU A 247 16.97 8.54 8.14
C LEU A 247 16.22 9.41 9.15
N LEU A 248 16.91 9.83 10.20
CA LEU A 248 16.36 10.64 11.28
C LEU A 248 16.81 12.09 11.14
N GLU A 249 15.84 12.97 10.90
CA GLU A 249 16.02 14.42 10.95
C GLU A 249 16.09 14.88 12.42
N PRO A 250 17.17 15.55 12.84
CA PRO A 250 17.30 16.05 14.21
C PRO A 250 16.40 17.26 14.47
N VAL A 251 16.06 18.01 13.43
CA VAL A 251 15.11 19.13 13.47
C VAL A 251 14.33 19.16 12.16
N ALA A 252 13.06 19.58 12.18
CA ALA A 252 12.26 19.64 10.97
C ALA A 252 12.75 20.77 10.04
N ARG A 253 13.14 20.42 8.80
CA ARG A 253 13.60 21.38 7.78
C ARG A 253 12.81 21.37 6.47
N ASN A 254 11.61 20.78 6.46
CA ASN A 254 10.72 20.68 5.30
C ASN A 254 11.31 19.75 4.19
N THR A 255 10.68 19.67 3.02
CA THR A 255 10.90 18.56 2.08
C THR A 255 12.23 18.61 1.32
N ALA A 256 12.79 19.78 1.00
CA ALA A 256 14.01 19.83 0.19
C ALA A 256 15.24 19.22 0.90
N PRO A 257 15.53 19.55 2.18
CA PRO A 257 16.62 18.92 2.92
C PRO A 257 16.40 17.42 3.13
N ALA A 258 15.16 17.00 3.43
CA ALA A 258 14.79 15.60 3.62
C ALA A 258 15.05 14.76 2.37
N ILE A 259 14.71 15.28 1.18
CA ILE A 259 14.98 14.61 -0.09
C ILE A 259 16.49 14.60 -0.40
N ALA A 260 17.23 15.65 -0.04
CA ALA A 260 18.67 15.74 -0.27
C ALA A 260 19.45 14.68 0.51
N VAL A 261 19.15 14.49 1.80
CA VAL A 261 19.80 13.45 2.61
C VAL A 261 19.43 12.04 2.14
N ALA A 262 18.19 11.83 1.66
CA ALA A 262 17.82 10.58 0.99
C ALA A 262 18.61 10.38 -0.31
N ALA A 263 18.79 11.42 -1.13
CA ALA A 263 19.60 11.36 -2.36
C ALA A 263 21.05 10.98 -2.07
N TRP A 264 21.69 11.60 -1.06
CA TRP A 264 23.04 11.25 -0.63
C TRP A 264 23.16 9.80 -0.19
N HIS A 265 22.14 9.30 0.51
CA HIS A 265 22.08 7.90 0.94
C HIS A 265 21.98 6.92 -0.22
N VAL A 266 21.02 7.16 -1.12
CA VAL A 266 20.77 6.27 -2.25
C VAL A 266 21.97 6.22 -3.22
N LEU A 267 22.68 7.35 -3.41
CA LEU A 267 23.89 7.40 -4.24
C LEU A 267 25.07 6.59 -3.70
N GLN A 268 25.11 6.24 -2.41
CA GLN A 268 26.11 5.31 -1.89
C GLN A 268 25.91 3.88 -2.39
N GLN A 269 24.67 3.54 -2.76
CA GLN A 269 24.28 2.20 -3.20
C GLN A 269 24.28 2.09 -4.72
N ASP A 270 23.75 3.11 -5.41
CA ASP A 270 23.67 3.18 -6.86
C ASP A 270 23.81 4.63 -7.36
N ALA A 271 24.87 4.87 -8.13
CA ALA A 271 25.22 6.19 -8.65
C ALA A 271 24.22 6.71 -9.70
N ASP A 272 23.43 5.84 -10.33
CA ASP A 272 22.41 6.24 -11.33
C ASP A 272 20.97 6.04 -10.80
N ALA A 273 20.82 5.92 -9.48
CA ALA A 273 19.55 5.62 -8.86
C ALA A 273 18.46 6.67 -9.15
N ILE A 274 17.28 6.16 -9.50
CA ILE A 274 16.06 6.97 -9.62
C ILE A 274 15.28 6.85 -8.32
N MET A 275 14.89 7.98 -7.75
CA MET A 275 14.08 8.04 -6.55
C MET A 275 12.62 8.32 -6.92
N ALA A 276 11.68 7.62 -6.28
CA ALA A 276 10.27 8.00 -6.23
C ALA A 276 9.97 8.57 -4.85
N VAL A 277 9.89 9.90 -4.75
CA VAL A 277 9.62 10.61 -3.51
C VAL A 277 8.11 10.68 -3.29
N MET A 278 7.65 10.16 -2.16
CA MET A 278 6.24 10.05 -1.80
C MET A 278 5.99 10.54 -0.37
N PRO A 279 5.02 11.44 -0.16
CA PRO A 279 4.55 11.77 1.19
C PRO A 279 3.87 10.56 1.83
N ALA A 280 4.12 10.35 3.13
CA ALA A 280 3.59 9.22 3.89
C ALA A 280 2.10 9.35 4.27
N ASP A 281 1.49 10.49 3.95
CA ASP A 281 0.23 10.99 4.51
C ASP A 281 -0.84 11.26 3.45
N HIS A 282 -0.72 10.62 2.28
CA HIS A 282 -1.70 10.69 1.18
C HIS A 282 -2.50 9.39 1.05
N ILE A 283 -3.80 9.53 0.76
CA ILE A 283 -4.64 8.42 0.33
C ILE A 283 -4.59 8.33 -1.20
N ILE A 284 -4.35 7.12 -1.70
CA ILE A 284 -4.39 6.81 -3.13
C ILE A 284 -5.18 5.50 -3.29
N ALA A 285 -6.44 5.61 -3.69
CA ALA A 285 -7.34 4.45 -3.74
C ALA A 285 -7.07 3.55 -4.97
N ASP A 286 -6.82 4.14 -6.14
CA ASP A 286 -6.45 3.37 -7.34
C ASP A 286 -4.93 3.14 -7.40
N VAL A 287 -4.51 2.04 -6.78
CA VAL A 287 -3.11 1.61 -6.74
C VAL A 287 -2.57 1.24 -8.12
N LYS A 288 -3.41 0.70 -9.02
CA LYS A 288 -2.98 0.25 -10.34
C LYS A 288 -2.66 1.45 -11.24
N GLU A 289 -3.55 2.42 -11.28
CA GLU A 289 -3.34 3.68 -12.01
C GLU A 289 -2.14 4.46 -11.46
N PHE A 290 -1.95 4.43 -10.14
CA PHE A 290 -0.77 5.02 -9.50
C PHE A 290 0.53 4.34 -9.97
N HIS A 291 0.60 3.01 -9.96
CA HIS A 291 1.78 2.27 -10.46
C HIS A 291 2.05 2.52 -11.94
N GLN A 292 1.00 2.63 -12.76
CA GLN A 292 1.14 2.97 -14.16
C GLN A 292 1.71 4.39 -14.35
N SER A 293 1.24 5.34 -13.53
CA SER A 293 1.76 6.71 -13.54
C SER A 293 3.25 6.74 -13.14
N LEU A 294 3.64 5.99 -12.09
CA LEU A 294 5.06 5.85 -11.71
C LEU A 294 5.90 5.30 -12.86
N LYS A 295 5.41 4.27 -13.56
CA LYS A 295 6.11 3.68 -14.72
C LYS A 295 6.30 4.71 -15.84
N ASN A 296 5.31 5.55 -16.10
CA ASN A 296 5.37 6.59 -17.12
C ASN A 296 6.42 7.69 -16.81
N ALA A 297 6.76 7.88 -15.53
CA ALA A 297 7.73 8.87 -15.08
C ALA A 297 9.20 8.42 -15.24
N ILE A 298 9.45 7.11 -15.45
CA ILE A 298 10.81 6.55 -15.45
C ILE A 298 11.66 7.08 -16.60
N GLU A 299 11.15 7.05 -17.83
CA GLU A 299 11.94 7.46 -19.00
C GLU A 299 12.28 8.96 -18.96
N PRO A 300 11.34 9.88 -18.62
CA PRO A 300 11.69 11.27 -18.35
C PRO A 300 12.72 11.44 -17.24
N ALA A 301 12.60 10.72 -16.11
CA ALA A 301 13.56 10.77 -15.02
C ALA A 301 14.95 10.28 -15.45
N LYS A 302 15.02 9.19 -16.23
CA LYS A 302 16.27 8.68 -16.81
C LYS A 302 16.96 9.70 -17.71
N ALA A 303 16.16 10.44 -18.48
CA ALA A 303 16.62 11.52 -19.34
C ALA A 303 17.01 12.80 -18.57
N GLY A 304 17.00 12.78 -17.23
CA GLY A 304 17.40 13.89 -16.38
C GLY A 304 16.29 14.91 -16.15
N SER A 305 15.02 14.57 -16.37
CA SER A 305 13.90 15.45 -16.01
C SER A 305 13.50 15.28 -14.55
N LEU A 306 13.09 16.39 -13.92
CA LEU A 306 12.39 16.39 -12.63
C LEU A 306 10.90 16.14 -12.88
N ALA A 307 10.45 14.89 -12.69
CA ALA A 307 9.05 14.54 -12.85
C ALA A 307 8.28 14.81 -11.55
N THR A 308 7.10 15.41 -11.67
CA THR A 308 6.09 15.53 -10.60
C THR A 308 4.76 14.98 -11.09
N PHE A 309 3.81 14.72 -10.17
CA PHE A 309 2.53 14.13 -10.49
C PHE A 309 1.41 15.16 -10.33
N GLY A 310 0.61 15.30 -11.38
CA GLY A 310 -0.41 16.35 -11.50
C GLY A 310 -1.82 15.79 -11.49
N ILE A 311 -2.70 16.33 -10.67
CA ILE A 311 -4.11 15.88 -10.56
C ILE A 311 -5.01 16.92 -11.20
N LEU A 312 -6.04 16.47 -11.93
CA LEU A 312 -7.01 17.40 -12.51
C LEU A 312 -7.80 18.11 -11.39
N PRO A 313 -7.75 19.46 -11.31
CA PRO A 313 -8.46 20.20 -10.28
C PRO A 313 -9.97 20.05 -10.42
N SER A 314 -10.63 19.59 -9.36
CA SER A 314 -12.09 19.51 -9.28
C SER A 314 -12.73 20.74 -8.64
N ARG A 315 -11.94 21.56 -7.93
CA ARG A 315 -12.37 22.79 -7.25
C ARG A 315 -11.23 23.83 -7.20
N PRO A 316 -11.50 25.11 -6.89
CA PRO A 316 -10.44 26.07 -6.60
C PRO A 316 -9.89 25.82 -5.19
N GLU A 317 -8.71 25.23 -5.06
CA GLU A 317 -8.10 24.89 -3.77
C GLU A 317 -6.84 25.73 -3.54
N THR A 318 -6.93 26.72 -2.65
CA THR A 318 -5.80 27.61 -2.31
C THR A 318 -4.69 26.94 -1.50
N GLY A 319 -4.97 25.78 -0.90
CA GLY A 319 -3.99 25.03 -0.12
C GLY A 319 -2.95 24.26 -0.95
N PHE A 320 -3.16 24.12 -2.27
CA PHE A 320 -2.34 23.29 -3.16
C PHE A 320 -1.47 24.13 -4.10
N GLY A 321 -0.37 23.54 -4.54
CA GLY A 321 0.39 24.02 -5.70
C GLY A 321 -0.34 23.73 -7.00
N TYR A 322 -0.21 24.61 -7.98
CA TYR A 322 -0.76 24.48 -9.33
C TYR A 322 0.36 24.42 -10.36
N ILE A 323 0.19 23.54 -11.35
CA ILE A 323 1.15 23.26 -12.41
C ILE A 323 0.50 23.52 -13.75
N ARG A 324 1.02 24.48 -14.53
CA ARG A 324 0.56 24.71 -15.90
C ARG A 324 1.35 23.84 -16.87
N ALA A 325 0.65 22.93 -17.54
CA ALA A 325 1.25 22.03 -18.51
C ALA A 325 1.23 22.63 -19.92
N ASP A 326 2.25 22.33 -20.72
CA ASP A 326 2.25 22.59 -22.15
C ASP A 326 1.58 21.45 -22.90
N ASN A 327 0.31 21.63 -23.28
CA ASN A 327 -0.45 20.64 -24.06
C ASN A 327 -0.10 20.66 -25.56
N GLN A 328 0.77 21.58 -26.02
CA GLN A 328 1.12 21.74 -27.44
C GLN A 328 2.58 21.41 -27.75
N ALA A 329 3.48 21.42 -26.76
CA ALA A 329 4.86 20.98 -26.95
C ALA A 329 4.91 19.48 -27.25
N SER A 330 5.68 19.13 -28.29
CA SER A 330 6.15 17.77 -28.56
C SER A 330 6.66 17.17 -27.26
N THR A 331 5.93 16.18 -26.75
CA THR A 331 6.12 15.63 -25.41
C THR A 331 7.48 14.94 -25.29
N CYS A 332 8.07 14.95 -24.09
CA CYS A 332 9.29 14.15 -23.83
C CYS A 332 9.00 12.64 -23.88
N SER A 333 7.73 12.25 -23.67
CA SER A 333 7.14 10.92 -23.90
C SER A 333 5.61 11.07 -24.04
N GLU A 334 4.87 10.09 -24.59
CA GLU A 334 3.40 10.17 -24.72
C GLU A 334 2.63 10.49 -23.42
N HIS A 335 3.27 10.33 -22.25
CA HIS A 335 2.65 10.45 -20.94
C HIS A 335 3.25 11.52 -20.03
N ALA A 336 4.17 12.35 -20.55
CA ALA A 336 4.84 13.41 -19.80
C ALA A 336 4.67 14.77 -20.49
N LEU A 337 4.11 15.74 -19.75
CA LEU A 337 3.87 17.09 -20.24
C LEU A 337 4.93 18.04 -19.68
N LYS A 338 5.44 18.96 -20.51
CA LYS A 338 6.40 19.95 -20.04
C LYS A 338 5.71 20.96 -19.12
N ILE A 339 6.35 21.31 -18.00
CA ILE A 339 5.83 22.34 -17.09
C ILE A 339 6.24 23.72 -17.60
N GLN A 340 5.26 24.56 -17.92
CA GLN A 340 5.50 25.96 -18.27
C GLN A 340 5.59 26.84 -17.03
N GLU A 341 4.79 26.53 -16.01
CA GLU A 341 4.65 27.35 -14.81
C GLU A 341 4.31 26.47 -13.61
N PHE A 342 4.88 26.81 -12.47
CA PHE A 342 4.62 26.19 -11.18
C PHE A 342 4.30 27.31 -10.20
N VAL A 343 3.15 27.23 -9.52
CA VAL A 343 2.65 28.28 -8.62
C VAL A 343 2.19 27.64 -7.32
N GLU A 344 2.86 27.92 -6.22
CA GLU A 344 2.47 27.40 -4.90
C GLU A 344 1.38 28.27 -4.25
N LYS A 345 0.27 27.63 -3.82
CA LYS A 345 -0.80 28.23 -2.99
C LYS A 345 -1.32 29.59 -3.48
N PRO A 346 -1.96 29.64 -4.68
CA PRO A 346 -2.52 30.88 -5.22
C PRO A 346 -3.71 31.40 -4.38
N ASP A 347 -4.05 32.67 -4.56
CA ASP A 347 -5.28 33.23 -4.00
C ASP A 347 -6.53 32.62 -4.65
N GLU A 348 -7.68 32.78 -4.00
CA GLU A 348 -8.96 32.18 -4.42
C GLU A 348 -9.39 32.61 -5.83
N ALA A 349 -9.19 33.87 -6.21
CA ALA A 349 -9.58 34.36 -7.55
C ALA A 349 -8.69 33.73 -8.63
N THR A 350 -7.40 33.64 -8.34
CA THR A 350 -6.41 33.00 -9.20
C THR A 350 -6.70 31.49 -9.33
N ALA A 351 -6.97 30.78 -8.24
CA ALA A 351 -7.35 29.37 -8.26
C ALA A 351 -8.61 29.11 -9.10
N ARG A 352 -9.66 29.93 -8.97
CA ARG A 352 -10.86 29.84 -9.82
C ARG A 352 -10.54 29.99 -11.31
N SER A 353 -9.63 30.89 -11.65
CA SER A 353 -9.20 31.10 -13.04
C SER A 353 -8.49 29.86 -13.60
N TYR A 354 -7.64 29.21 -12.80
CA TYR A 354 -6.89 28.02 -13.19
C TYR A 354 -7.80 26.82 -13.49
N VAL A 355 -8.76 26.57 -12.61
CA VAL A 355 -9.76 25.49 -12.79
C VAL A 355 -10.60 25.74 -14.05
N LYS A 356 -11.04 26.98 -14.27
CA LYS A 356 -11.84 27.35 -15.45
C LYS A 356 -11.05 27.22 -16.76
N GLY A 357 -9.74 27.45 -16.73
CA GLY A 357 -8.87 27.38 -17.89
C GLY A 357 -8.56 25.96 -18.38
N GLY A 358 -8.67 24.94 -17.50
CA GLY A 358 -8.48 23.53 -17.86
C GLY A 358 -7.04 23.13 -18.27
N GLN A 359 -6.05 24.00 -18.04
CA GLN A 359 -4.64 23.79 -18.39
C GLN A 359 -3.74 23.55 -17.17
N TYR A 360 -4.32 23.54 -15.98
CA TYR A 360 -3.60 23.41 -14.73
C TYR A 360 -3.90 22.07 -14.06
N TYR A 361 -2.90 21.58 -13.34
CA TYR A 361 -2.96 20.40 -12.47
C TYR A 361 -2.65 20.83 -11.04
N TRP A 362 -3.25 20.19 -10.05
CA TRP A 362 -2.76 20.25 -8.68
C TRP A 362 -1.46 19.46 -8.55
N ASN A 363 -0.49 20.02 -7.84
CA ASN A 363 0.71 19.31 -7.43
C ASN A 363 0.37 18.27 -6.35
N ALA A 364 0.57 16.99 -6.66
CA ALA A 364 0.32 15.90 -5.72
C ALA A 364 1.41 15.75 -4.66
N GLY A 365 2.50 16.53 -4.70
CA GLY A 365 3.64 16.42 -3.78
C GLY A 365 4.46 15.13 -3.94
N ILE A 366 4.26 14.41 -5.05
CA ILE A 366 4.99 13.20 -5.42
C ILE A 366 5.97 13.57 -6.52
N PHE A 367 7.19 13.03 -6.46
CA PHE A 367 8.24 13.34 -7.43
C PHE A 367 9.00 12.10 -7.88
N MET A 368 9.55 12.12 -9.09
CA MET A 368 10.47 11.11 -9.59
C MET A 368 11.62 11.74 -10.38
N PHE A 369 12.85 11.42 -9.99
CA PHE A 369 14.06 11.91 -10.64
C PHE A 369 15.28 11.09 -10.24
N LYS A 370 16.36 11.19 -11.00
CA LYS A 370 17.68 10.69 -10.58
C LYS A 370 18.15 11.44 -9.34
N ALA A 371 18.74 10.72 -8.38
CA ALA A 371 19.29 11.31 -7.17
C ALA A 371 20.40 12.33 -7.48
N SER A 372 21.26 12.02 -8.46
CA SER A 372 22.31 12.92 -8.97
C SER A 372 21.72 14.21 -9.55
N THR A 373 20.72 14.10 -10.43
CA THR A 373 20.05 15.26 -11.03
C THR A 373 19.42 16.16 -9.97
N TYR A 374 18.79 15.60 -8.93
CA TYR A 374 18.26 16.41 -7.84
C TYR A 374 19.35 17.22 -7.12
N LEU A 375 20.46 16.57 -6.77
CA LEU A 375 21.56 17.22 -6.09
C LEU A 375 22.26 18.27 -6.97
N GLU A 376 22.37 18.04 -8.27
CA GLU A 376 22.86 19.05 -9.23
C GLU A 376 21.97 20.30 -9.25
N GLN A 377 20.64 20.13 -9.26
CA GLN A 377 19.68 21.24 -9.20
C GLN A 377 19.76 21.96 -7.85
N LEU A 378 19.94 21.20 -6.76
CA LEU A 378 20.12 21.76 -5.42
C LEU A 378 21.42 22.57 -5.33
N LEU A 379 22.52 22.07 -5.87
CA LEU A 379 23.79 22.81 -5.93
C LEU A 379 23.66 24.12 -6.73
N MET A 380 22.88 24.09 -7.82
CA MET A 380 22.66 25.27 -8.67
C MET A 380 21.80 26.34 -8.00
N HIS A 381 20.75 25.95 -7.28
CA HIS A 381 19.73 26.87 -6.78
C HIS A 381 19.81 27.16 -5.28
N GLU A 382 20.36 26.25 -4.49
CA GLU A 382 20.52 26.32 -3.03
C GLU A 382 21.86 25.69 -2.58
N PRO A 383 23.02 26.25 -2.99
CA PRO A 383 24.34 25.64 -2.77
C PRO A 383 24.68 25.39 -1.30
N ASP A 384 24.25 26.27 -0.39
CA ASP A 384 24.44 26.10 1.06
C ASP A 384 23.67 24.88 1.58
N MET A 385 22.43 24.67 1.12
CA MET A 385 21.63 23.49 1.48
C MET A 385 22.27 22.21 0.93
N HIS A 386 22.76 22.23 -0.30
CA HIS A 386 23.50 21.11 -0.86
C HIS A 386 24.72 20.74 0.01
N HIS A 387 25.55 21.73 0.36
CA HIS A 387 26.74 21.50 1.18
C HIS A 387 26.41 20.99 2.59
N LEU A 388 25.48 21.64 3.28
CA LEU A 388 25.11 21.28 4.66
C LEU A 388 24.41 19.91 4.74
N THR A 389 23.55 19.56 3.78
CA THR A 389 22.94 18.21 3.72
C THR A 389 23.97 17.13 3.46
N GLN A 390 24.96 17.40 2.59
CA GLN A 390 26.08 16.50 2.35
C GLN A 390 26.92 16.29 3.61
N LEU A 391 27.28 17.38 4.29
CA LEU A 391 28.10 17.36 5.49
C LEU A 391 27.41 16.61 6.63
N SER A 392 26.13 16.92 6.87
CA SER A 392 25.33 16.26 7.91
C SER A 392 25.18 14.75 7.64
N TYR A 393 24.98 14.36 6.38
CA TYR A 393 24.91 12.95 6.00
C TYR A 393 26.26 12.23 6.15
N GLN A 394 27.37 12.84 5.70
CA GLN A 394 28.72 12.25 5.84
C GLN A 394 29.15 12.04 7.29
N ARG A 395 28.64 12.87 8.20
CA ARG A 395 28.88 12.79 9.65
C ARG A 395 27.80 12.00 10.41
N SER A 396 26.86 11.39 9.70
CA SER A 396 25.79 10.62 10.31
C SER A 396 26.31 9.41 11.09
N GLN A 397 25.51 8.93 12.04
CA GLN A 397 25.80 7.75 12.83
C GLN A 397 24.71 6.70 12.61
N GLU A 398 25.14 5.46 12.35
CA GLU A 398 24.23 4.32 12.30
C GLU A 398 24.00 3.75 13.70
N ASP A 399 22.73 3.58 14.08
CA ASP A 399 22.32 3.05 15.37
C ASP A 399 21.05 2.20 15.21
N LEU A 400 21.17 0.89 15.47
CA LEU A 400 20.08 -0.10 15.31
C LEU A 400 19.49 -0.09 13.89
N ASP A 401 18.25 0.39 13.75
CA ASP A 401 17.48 0.48 12.52
C ASP A 401 17.60 1.88 11.86
N PHE A 402 18.48 2.76 12.38
CA PHE A 402 18.45 4.20 12.09
C PHE A 402 19.78 4.75 11.56
N ILE A 403 19.67 5.75 10.67
CA ILE A 403 20.75 6.64 10.26
C ILE A 403 20.46 8.01 10.85
N ARG A 404 21.23 8.40 11.88
CA ARG A 404 21.06 9.65 12.61
C ARG A 404 21.93 10.73 11.97
N LEU A 405 21.28 11.72 11.35
CA LEU A 405 21.97 12.84 10.71
C LEU A 405 22.68 13.71 11.77
N GLU A 406 23.85 14.25 11.44
CA GLU A 406 24.59 15.11 12.36
C GLU A 406 23.84 16.43 12.61
N VAL A 407 23.75 16.81 13.88
CA VAL A 407 22.80 17.82 14.39
C VAL A 407 23.23 19.22 13.99
N GLU A 408 24.50 19.54 14.15
CA GLU A 408 25.05 20.88 14.00
C GLU A 408 24.85 21.40 12.57
N SER A 409 25.32 20.65 11.57
CA SER A 409 25.22 21.00 10.15
C SER A 409 23.78 20.98 9.68
N PHE A 410 22.97 20.01 10.12
CA PHE A 410 21.55 19.95 9.72
C PHE A 410 20.72 21.10 10.28
N SER A 411 21.06 21.52 11.51
CA SER A 411 20.39 22.64 12.16
C SER A 411 20.69 23.98 11.52
N GLU A 412 21.75 24.12 10.72
CA GLU A 412 22.03 25.35 9.97
C GLU A 412 21.26 25.44 8.65
N ILE A 413 20.70 24.32 8.16
CA ILE A 413 19.95 24.29 6.90
C ILE A 413 18.71 25.17 7.01
N ARG A 414 18.49 26.02 6.01
CA ARG A 414 17.23 26.77 5.86
C ARG A 414 16.07 25.79 5.66
N SER A 415 14.97 25.99 6.39
CA SER A 415 13.76 25.21 6.15
C SER A 415 13.07 25.67 4.87
N GLU A 416 12.96 24.78 3.88
CA GLU A 416 12.34 25.10 2.59
C GLU A 416 11.75 23.85 1.90
N SER A 417 10.68 24.04 1.13
CA SER A 417 10.09 22.97 0.34
C SER A 417 10.87 22.71 -0.96
N ILE A 418 10.82 21.49 -1.48
CA ILE A 418 11.31 21.17 -2.84
C ILE A 418 10.59 22.01 -3.90
N ASP A 419 9.31 22.29 -3.67
CA ASP A 419 8.46 23.06 -4.57
C ASP A 419 9.07 24.44 -4.84
N PHE A 420 9.40 25.17 -3.78
CA PHE A 420 10.01 26.50 -3.88
C PHE A 420 11.51 26.48 -4.24
N SER A 421 12.28 25.61 -3.60
CA SER A 421 13.74 25.60 -3.77
C SER A 421 14.17 25.15 -5.17
N ILE A 422 13.44 24.20 -5.76
CA ILE A 422 13.81 23.53 -7.01
C ILE A 422 12.70 23.62 -8.05
N MET A 423 11.49 23.15 -7.73
CA MET A 423 10.45 22.95 -8.75
C MET A 423 9.90 24.25 -9.34
N GLU A 424 10.05 25.41 -8.70
CA GLU A 424 9.72 26.70 -9.31
C GLU A 424 10.84 27.24 -10.22
N LYS A 425 12.09 26.85 -9.98
CA LYS A 425 13.29 27.44 -10.63
C LYS A 425 13.87 26.59 -11.75
N ALA A 426 13.80 25.26 -11.63
CA ALA A 426 14.41 24.33 -12.58
C ALA A 426 13.74 24.39 -13.97
N SER A 427 14.51 24.20 -15.04
CA SER A 427 13.98 24.26 -16.42
C SER A 427 13.57 22.89 -16.98
N ASN A 428 14.16 21.81 -16.46
CA ASN A 428 14.00 20.43 -16.90
C ASN A 428 12.88 19.69 -16.14
N ARG A 429 11.70 20.31 -16.03
CA ARG A 429 10.57 19.76 -15.25
C ARG A 429 9.47 19.22 -16.14
N VAL A 430 8.89 18.10 -15.75
CA VAL A 430 7.73 17.49 -16.41
C VAL A 430 6.65 17.12 -15.40
N VAL A 431 5.39 17.16 -15.82
CA VAL A 431 4.25 16.69 -15.05
C VAL A 431 3.69 15.43 -15.70
N ILE A 432 3.47 14.42 -14.87
CA ILE A 432 2.81 13.16 -15.22
C ILE A 432 1.37 13.27 -14.70
N PRO A 433 0.36 13.28 -15.59
CA PRO A 433 -1.02 13.26 -15.15
C PRO A 433 -1.30 12.02 -14.28
N LEU A 434 -1.89 12.25 -13.12
CA LEU A 434 -2.26 11.23 -12.16
C LEU A 434 -3.78 11.08 -12.16
N SER A 435 -4.26 9.99 -12.75
CA SER A 435 -5.68 9.65 -12.84
C SER A 435 -6.18 8.81 -11.66
N SER A 436 -5.41 8.73 -10.56
CA SER A 436 -5.83 7.99 -9.37
C SER A 436 -6.71 8.85 -8.46
N ALA A 437 -7.63 8.22 -7.74
CA ALA A 437 -8.37 8.86 -6.66
C ALA A 437 -7.41 9.19 -5.50
N TRP A 438 -6.81 10.37 -5.57
CA TRP A 438 -5.83 10.92 -4.63
C TRP A 438 -6.47 11.92 -3.67
N SER A 439 -5.95 11.96 -2.44
CA SER A 439 -6.26 12.96 -1.43
C SER A 439 -5.05 13.21 -0.53
N ASP A 440 -4.80 14.47 -0.18
CA ASP A 440 -3.77 14.91 0.78
C ASP A 440 -4.18 14.74 2.25
N VAL A 441 -5.43 14.30 2.47
CA VAL A 441 -6.05 14.09 3.78
C VAL A 441 -5.92 15.31 4.69
N GLY A 442 -6.31 16.47 4.15
CA GLY A 442 -6.21 17.76 4.86
C GLY A 442 -7.33 18.06 5.87
N SER A 443 -8.45 17.32 5.83
CA SER A 443 -9.66 17.58 6.63
C SER A 443 -10.49 16.30 6.87
N TRP A 444 -11.44 16.33 7.80
CA TRP A 444 -12.36 15.20 8.01
C TRP A 444 -13.33 14.97 6.85
N GLU A 445 -13.68 16.03 6.12
CA GLU A 445 -14.39 15.91 4.83
C GLU A 445 -13.59 15.07 3.83
N ALA A 446 -12.27 15.29 3.74
CA ALA A 446 -11.41 14.50 2.87
C ALA A 446 -11.32 13.04 3.31
N VAL A 447 -11.37 12.77 4.62
CA VAL A 447 -11.44 11.40 5.15
C VAL A 447 -12.77 10.75 4.83
N HIS A 448 -13.89 11.46 5.00
CA HIS A 448 -15.23 11.00 4.63
C HIS A 448 -15.31 10.66 3.13
N ALA A 449 -14.86 11.56 2.25
CA ALA A 449 -14.87 11.37 0.81
C ALA A 449 -14.02 10.18 0.33
N ALA A 450 -12.96 9.83 1.08
CA ALA A 450 -12.13 8.66 0.80
C ALA A 450 -12.67 7.35 1.38
N GLY A 451 -13.70 7.41 2.22
CA GLY A 451 -14.28 6.26 2.91
C GLY A 451 -15.28 5.49 2.05
N LYS A 452 -15.52 4.23 2.43
CA LYS A 452 -16.60 3.44 1.84
C LYS A 452 -17.92 3.84 2.50
N ALA A 453 -18.74 4.61 1.79
CA ALA A 453 -20.03 5.06 2.27
C ALA A 453 -21.11 3.95 2.22
N ASP A 454 -22.08 4.04 3.14
CA ASP A 454 -23.34 3.27 3.10
C ASP A 454 -24.35 3.88 2.11
N GLU A 455 -25.57 3.32 2.06
CA GLU A 455 -26.66 3.79 1.18
C GLU A 455 -27.09 5.24 1.46
N ASN A 456 -26.84 5.75 2.67
CA ASN A 456 -27.19 7.10 3.10
C ASN A 456 -25.99 8.06 3.03
N GLY A 457 -24.86 7.62 2.47
CA GLY A 457 -23.64 8.42 2.36
C GLY A 457 -22.82 8.50 3.65
N ASN A 458 -23.13 7.70 4.68
CA ASN A 458 -22.36 7.70 5.93
C ASN A 458 -21.10 6.83 5.81
N VAL A 459 -20.03 7.27 6.45
CA VAL A 459 -18.81 6.50 6.64
C VAL A 459 -18.59 6.29 8.13
N THR A 460 -18.44 5.04 8.54
CA THR A 460 -18.34 4.66 9.95
C THR A 460 -17.10 3.81 10.21
N VAL A 461 -16.44 4.06 11.33
CA VAL A 461 -15.27 3.31 11.81
C VAL A 461 -15.49 2.95 13.28
N GLY A 462 -15.31 1.68 13.63
CA GLY A 462 -15.50 1.19 15.00
C GLY A 462 -16.95 0.85 15.35
N ASP A 463 -17.26 0.87 16.65
CA ASP A 463 -18.59 0.51 17.18
C ASP A 463 -19.55 1.70 17.05
N THR A 464 -20.43 1.66 16.05
CA THR A 464 -21.32 2.78 15.70
C THR A 464 -22.77 2.32 15.51
N MET A 465 -23.71 3.19 15.85
CA MET A 465 -25.14 2.97 15.62
C MET A 465 -25.80 4.23 15.07
N LEU A 466 -26.25 4.18 13.82
CA LEU A 466 -26.82 5.32 13.13
C LEU A 466 -28.32 5.09 12.93
N TYR A 467 -29.13 6.09 13.24
CA TYR A 467 -30.56 6.11 12.93
C TYR A 467 -30.89 7.44 12.26
N ASP A 468 -31.59 7.41 11.13
CA ASP A 468 -32.01 8.62 10.40
C ASP A 468 -30.86 9.64 10.22
N SER A 469 -29.67 9.15 9.84
CA SER A 469 -28.48 9.99 9.64
C SER A 469 -27.91 9.78 8.24
N SER A 470 -27.43 10.85 7.62
CA SER A 470 -26.94 10.85 6.23
C SER A 470 -25.70 11.72 6.04
N ASN A 471 -24.84 11.33 5.10
CA ASN A 471 -23.60 12.05 4.77
C ASN A 471 -22.72 12.34 6.00
N CYS A 472 -22.74 11.49 7.03
CA CYS A 472 -21.97 11.68 8.26
C CYS A 472 -20.65 10.88 8.24
N TYR A 473 -19.67 11.33 9.02
CA TYR A 473 -18.45 10.57 9.31
C TYR A 473 -18.38 10.27 10.80
N ILE A 474 -18.45 8.99 11.19
CA ILE A 474 -18.49 8.59 12.59
C ILE A 474 -17.28 7.70 12.89
N ASN A 475 -16.34 8.18 13.70
CA ASN A 475 -15.21 7.41 14.19
C ASN A 475 -15.38 7.13 15.69
N ALA A 476 -15.49 5.85 16.04
CA ALA A 476 -15.62 5.34 17.39
C ALA A 476 -14.39 4.51 17.78
N ASP A 477 -13.37 5.17 18.33
CA ASP A 477 -12.09 4.51 18.69
C ASP A 477 -12.22 3.65 19.95
N SER A 478 -12.99 4.10 20.94
CA SER A 478 -12.97 3.49 22.28
C SER A 478 -14.33 3.04 22.82
N ARG A 479 -15.42 3.66 22.40
CA ARG A 479 -16.77 3.37 22.89
C ARG A 479 -17.81 3.50 21.79
N LEU A 480 -18.98 2.91 22.00
CA LEU A 480 -20.13 3.05 21.10
C LEU A 480 -20.47 4.52 20.85
N VAL A 481 -20.56 4.92 19.58
CA VAL A 481 -21.09 6.22 19.16
C VAL A 481 -22.43 6.01 18.46
N ALA A 482 -23.49 6.56 19.05
CA ALA A 482 -24.84 6.50 18.49
C ALA A 482 -25.29 7.88 17.98
N THR A 483 -25.92 7.94 16.81
CA THR A 483 -26.43 9.18 16.21
C THR A 483 -27.87 9.02 15.72
N ILE A 484 -28.65 10.11 15.86
CA ILE A 484 -30.06 10.18 15.46
C ILE A 484 -30.29 11.52 14.76
N GLY A 485 -30.78 11.52 13.51
CA GLY A 485 -31.20 12.75 12.83
C GLY A 485 -30.06 13.66 12.38
N LEU A 486 -28.84 13.14 12.17
CA LEU A 486 -27.68 13.97 11.79
C LEU A 486 -27.47 14.00 10.27
N GLU A 487 -27.14 15.16 9.74
CA GLU A 487 -26.81 15.35 8.33
C GLU A 487 -25.49 16.12 8.17
N GLY A 488 -24.53 15.56 7.44
CA GLY A 488 -23.27 16.24 7.13
C GLY A 488 -22.34 16.44 8.35
N ILE A 489 -22.55 15.68 9.43
CA ILE A 489 -21.79 15.84 10.69
C ILE A 489 -20.67 14.81 10.79
N GLY A 490 -19.48 15.28 11.18
CA GLY A 490 -18.37 14.47 11.62
C GLY A 490 -18.38 14.33 13.14
N VAL A 491 -18.40 13.10 13.65
CA VAL A 491 -18.21 12.76 15.06
C VAL A 491 -16.95 11.90 15.19
N ILE A 492 -15.91 12.46 15.79
CA ILE A 492 -14.63 11.78 15.98
C ILE A 492 -14.39 11.62 17.47
N GLU A 493 -14.60 10.40 17.95
CA GLU A 493 -14.38 9.98 19.34
C GLU A 493 -12.98 9.37 19.47
N THR A 494 -12.20 9.89 20.42
CA THR A 494 -11.01 9.26 20.98
C THR A 494 -11.20 9.08 22.47
N LYS A 495 -10.35 8.26 23.10
CA LYS A 495 -10.44 7.96 24.54
C LYS A 495 -10.51 9.20 25.45
N ASP A 496 -9.78 10.24 25.08
CA ASP A 496 -9.58 11.47 25.84
C ASP A 496 -10.47 12.64 25.41
N CYS A 497 -10.95 12.66 24.16
CA CYS A 497 -11.76 13.78 23.66
C CYS A 497 -12.67 13.40 22.49
N ILE A 498 -13.66 14.24 22.24
CA ILE A 498 -14.62 14.07 21.14
C ILE A 498 -14.68 15.38 20.36
N LEU A 499 -14.54 15.29 19.03
CA LEU A 499 -14.85 16.37 18.12
C LEU A 499 -16.18 16.10 17.45
N VAL A 500 -17.06 17.10 17.47
CA VAL A 500 -18.28 17.14 16.65
C VAL A 500 -18.18 18.38 15.77
N THR A 501 -18.26 18.20 14.46
CA THR A 501 -18.12 19.29 13.49
C THR A 501 -19.03 19.08 12.30
N ASP A 502 -19.46 20.17 11.68
CA ASP A 502 -19.89 20.14 10.28
C ASP A 502 -18.69 19.70 9.42
N LEU A 503 -18.87 18.69 8.57
CA LEU A 503 -17.81 18.18 7.70
C LEU A 503 -17.29 19.26 6.75
N ALA A 504 -18.17 20.10 6.19
CA ALA A 504 -17.78 21.17 5.27
C ALA A 504 -16.87 22.23 5.93
N ARG A 505 -16.89 22.31 7.26
CA ARG A 505 -16.06 23.22 8.06
C ARG A 505 -14.92 22.53 8.80
N SER A 506 -14.69 21.25 8.53
CA SER A 506 -13.71 20.43 9.27
C SER A 506 -12.26 20.88 9.12
N GLN A 507 -11.93 21.78 8.18
CA GLN A 507 -10.62 22.45 8.12
C GLN A 507 -10.38 23.43 9.29
N GLU A 508 -11.45 23.89 9.96
CA GLU A 508 -11.39 24.82 11.09
C GLU A 508 -10.95 24.17 12.41
N THR A 509 -10.80 22.84 12.47
CA THR A 509 -10.28 22.10 13.65
C THR A 509 -8.94 22.63 14.15
N LYS A 510 -8.12 23.20 13.24
CA LYS A 510 -6.88 23.90 13.58
C LYS A 510 -7.07 25.01 14.61
N LEU A 511 -8.23 25.68 14.64
CA LEU A 511 -8.54 26.75 15.58
C LEU A 511 -8.69 26.18 17.00
N ILE A 512 -9.34 25.02 17.14
CA ILE A 512 -9.46 24.31 18.42
C ILE A 512 -8.08 23.84 18.88
N ALA A 513 -7.30 23.22 17.98
CA ALA A 513 -5.95 22.77 18.28
C ALA A 513 -5.05 23.92 18.79
N GLN A 514 -5.10 25.08 18.14
CA GLN A 514 -4.39 26.29 18.57
C GLN A 514 -4.85 26.77 19.94
N HIS A 515 -6.16 26.77 20.21
CA HIS A 515 -6.68 27.17 21.51
C HIS A 515 -6.24 26.21 22.63
N LEU A 516 -6.27 24.91 22.40
CA LEU A 516 -5.77 23.92 23.36
C LEU A 516 -4.28 24.13 23.66
N GLN A 517 -3.48 24.37 22.61
CA GLN A 517 -2.06 24.65 22.76
C GLN A 517 -1.79 25.92 23.59
N GLN A 518 -2.53 27.01 23.34
CA GLN A 518 -2.42 28.25 24.12
C GLN A 518 -2.76 28.04 25.60
N ASN A 519 -3.68 27.14 25.90
CA ASN A 519 -4.08 26.79 27.26
C ASN A 519 -3.23 25.66 27.88
N GLN A 520 -2.16 25.22 27.21
CA GLN A 520 -1.25 24.16 27.70
C GLN A 520 -1.98 22.85 28.05
N ARG A 521 -3.00 22.53 27.25
CA ARG A 521 -3.82 21.33 27.40
C ARG A 521 -3.10 20.11 26.82
N SER A 522 -3.17 18.97 27.50
CA SER A 522 -2.46 17.75 27.10
C SER A 522 -3.03 17.06 25.86
N GLU A 523 -4.29 17.34 25.50
CA GLU A 523 -5.00 16.76 24.35
C GLU A 523 -4.44 17.20 22.98
N ILE A 524 -3.35 17.98 22.95
CA ILE A 524 -2.64 18.32 21.70
C ILE A 524 -1.34 17.54 21.54
N ASP A 525 -0.71 17.13 22.64
CA ASP A 525 0.64 16.58 22.65
C ASP A 525 0.66 15.06 22.75
N LEU A 526 -0.08 14.53 23.72
CA LEU A 526 -0.01 13.13 24.11
C LEU A 526 -1.13 12.33 23.46
N HIS A 527 -0.75 11.31 22.71
CA HIS A 527 -1.65 10.20 22.42
C HIS A 527 -1.67 9.26 23.64
N SER A 528 -2.80 8.62 23.90
CA SER A 528 -2.97 7.72 25.07
C SER A 528 -1.93 6.59 25.11
N VAL A 529 -1.50 6.12 23.93
CA VAL A 529 -0.53 5.05 23.71
C VAL A 529 0.79 5.59 23.16
N VAL A 530 1.91 5.14 23.74
CA VAL A 530 3.28 5.52 23.39
C VAL A 530 4.13 4.27 23.09
N TYR A 531 4.83 4.27 21.96
CA TYR A 531 5.64 3.14 21.49
C TYR A 531 7.12 3.26 21.89
N ARG A 532 7.76 2.13 22.17
CA ARG A 532 9.16 1.99 22.62
C ARG A 532 9.80 0.72 22.01
N PRO A 533 11.14 0.59 21.99
CA PRO A 533 11.80 -0.61 21.46
C PRO A 533 11.29 -1.93 22.03
N TRP A 534 10.93 -1.92 23.32
CA TRP A 534 10.46 -3.09 24.05
C TRP A 534 8.96 -3.37 23.90
N GLY A 535 8.18 -2.51 23.23
CA GLY A 535 6.73 -2.62 23.11
C GLY A 535 6.02 -1.27 23.19
N SER A 536 4.97 -1.16 24.01
CA SER A 536 4.23 0.09 24.18
C SER A 536 3.72 0.24 25.61
N TYR A 537 3.42 1.47 25.99
CA TYR A 537 2.62 1.73 27.19
C TYR A 537 1.48 2.70 26.88
N GLU A 538 0.42 2.58 27.65
CA GLU A 538 -0.72 3.47 27.62
C GLU A 538 -0.94 4.06 29.01
N SER A 539 -1.16 5.37 29.09
CA SER A 539 -1.55 6.02 30.34
C SER A 539 -3.05 5.85 30.56
N LEU A 540 -3.44 5.16 31.63
CA LEU A 540 -4.84 4.92 32.00
C LEU A 540 -5.35 5.96 33.00
N ALA A 541 -4.46 6.41 33.90
CA ALA A 541 -4.74 7.46 34.87
C ALA A 541 -3.42 8.13 35.30
N ASP A 542 -3.46 9.44 35.47
CA ASP A 542 -2.34 10.23 35.98
C ASP A 542 -2.88 11.23 37.01
N ASP A 543 -2.34 11.19 38.23
CA ASP A 543 -2.68 12.11 39.32
C ASP A 543 -1.38 12.45 40.08
N SER A 544 -1.41 13.54 40.84
CA SER A 544 -0.35 14.06 41.69
C SER A 544 0.40 13.02 42.53
N ARG A 545 -0.25 11.90 42.88
CA ARG A 545 0.31 10.85 43.76
C ARG A 545 0.45 9.48 43.12
N PHE A 546 -0.10 9.25 41.93
CA PHE A 546 -0.02 7.95 41.29
C PHE A 546 -0.15 8.04 39.77
N GLN A 547 0.43 7.07 39.08
CA GLN A 547 0.28 6.90 37.65
C GLN A 547 -0.04 5.43 37.36
N VAL A 548 -1.08 5.20 36.56
CA VAL A 548 -1.50 3.87 36.11
C VAL A 548 -1.19 3.74 34.63
N LYS A 549 -0.38 2.74 34.29
CA LYS A 549 -0.02 2.44 32.90
C LYS A 549 -0.35 1.00 32.54
N ARG A 550 -0.98 0.80 31.39
CA ARG A 550 -1.02 -0.52 30.72
C ARG A 550 0.23 -0.66 29.88
N ILE A 551 1.03 -1.69 30.11
CA ILE A 551 2.31 -1.90 29.41
C ILE A 551 2.23 -3.21 28.63
N ILE A 552 2.46 -3.15 27.32
CA ILE A 552 2.55 -4.31 26.44
C ILE A 552 4.02 -4.51 26.11
N VAL A 553 4.58 -5.66 26.50
CA VAL A 553 6.01 -5.98 26.30
C VAL A 553 6.12 -7.07 25.24
N LYS A 554 6.96 -6.83 24.24
CA LYS A 554 7.22 -7.81 23.19
C LYS A 554 7.92 -9.05 23.75
N PRO A 555 7.70 -10.25 23.16
CA PRO A 555 8.44 -11.44 23.53
C PRO A 555 9.96 -11.22 23.51
N GLY A 556 10.62 -11.56 24.62
CA GLY A 556 12.08 -11.42 24.76
C GLY A 556 12.62 -10.01 25.06
N ALA A 557 11.76 -8.98 25.00
CA ALA A 557 12.18 -7.61 25.29
C ALA A 557 12.26 -7.31 26.79
N LYS A 558 12.99 -6.24 27.15
CA LYS A 558 13.16 -5.79 28.54
C LYS A 558 12.79 -4.32 28.70
N LEU A 559 12.10 -4.02 29.79
CA LEU A 559 11.80 -2.66 30.21
C LEU A 559 13.06 -1.97 30.74
N SER A 560 13.15 -0.66 30.55
CA SER A 560 14.15 0.17 31.24
C SER A 560 13.94 0.11 32.75
N SER A 561 15.01 -0.06 33.52
CA SER A 561 14.96 0.04 34.97
C SER A 561 14.50 1.44 35.40
N GLN A 562 13.47 1.51 36.23
CA GLN A 562 12.97 2.75 36.80
C GLN A 562 12.85 2.62 38.32
N LYS A 563 13.19 3.69 39.04
CA LYS A 563 13.02 3.78 40.49
C LYS A 563 11.62 4.30 40.78
N HIS A 564 10.89 3.62 41.66
CA HIS A 564 9.57 4.02 42.12
C HIS A 564 9.56 4.11 43.64
N PHE A 565 8.82 5.07 44.21
CA PHE A 565 8.58 5.12 45.66
C PHE A 565 7.66 3.96 46.10
N HIS A 566 6.58 3.74 45.36
CA HIS A 566 5.67 2.61 45.51
C HIS A 566 5.31 2.07 44.10
N ARG A 567 5.27 0.75 43.92
CA ARG A 567 4.94 0.10 42.64
C ARG A 567 4.07 -1.11 42.90
N SER A 568 2.92 -1.17 42.23
CA SER A 568 2.09 -2.37 42.11
C SER A 568 2.08 -2.80 40.66
N GLU A 569 2.31 -4.08 40.39
CA GLU A 569 2.29 -4.64 39.05
C GLU A 569 1.36 -5.84 38.99
N HIS A 570 0.51 -5.86 37.97
CA HIS A 570 -0.21 -7.07 37.58
C HIS A 570 0.24 -7.46 36.18
N ARG A 571 0.69 -8.71 36.01
CA ARG A 571 1.21 -9.24 34.75
C ARG A 571 0.28 -10.33 34.24
N GLY A 572 -0.27 -10.12 33.04
CA GLY A 572 -0.94 -11.15 32.26
C GLY A 572 -0.08 -11.54 31.06
N VAL A 573 -0.21 -12.77 30.60
CA VAL A 573 0.27 -13.20 29.29
C VAL A 573 -0.93 -13.17 28.37
N VAL A 574 -0.85 -12.37 27.30
CA VAL A 574 -1.90 -12.23 26.28
C VAL A 574 -1.43 -12.91 25.00
#